data_AF-A0A951PK32-F1
#
_entry.id   AF-A0A951PK32-F1
#
_cell.length_a   1.000
_cell.length_b   1.000
_cell.length_c   1.000
_cell.angle_alpha   90.00
_cell.angle_beta   90.00
_cell.angle_gamma   90.00
#
_symmetry.space_group_name_H-M   'P 1'
#
loop_
_entity.id
_entity.type
_entity.pdbx_description
1 polymer ?
#
loop_
_entity_poly.entity_id
_entity_poly.type
_entity_poly.pdbx_seq_one_letter_code
_entity_poly.pdbx_strand_id
1 'polypeptide(L)'
;MTIKELIEALSKFDSDTPVVVGGYEGGYNDVTIVKAESIQLNVNKQHYYGAHGRTDEQYEPVPSVPFVEVVYLGGFNPVADESYLSYR
;
A
#
# COMPACT_ATOMS: atom_id res chain seq x y z
N MET A 1 -9.75 4.73 3.54
CA MET A 1 -11.17 4.45 3.27
C MET A 1 -11.51 3.09 3.84
N THR A 2 -12.73 2.86 4.31
CA THR A 2 -13.20 1.51 4.71
C THR A 2 -13.34 0.62 3.47
N ILE A 3 -13.39 -0.71 3.66
CA ILE A 3 -13.66 -1.65 2.55
C ILE A 3 -14.95 -1.27 1.82
N LYS A 4 -15.98 -0.87 2.57
CA LYS A 4 -17.24 -0.40 2.01
C LYS A 4 -17.06 0.85 1.16
N GLU A 5 -16.36 1.86 1.67
CA GLU A 5 -16.08 3.10 0.93
C GLU A 5 -15.20 2.86 -0.30
N LEU A 6 -14.25 1.92 -0.24
CA LEU A 6 -13.44 1.50 -1.38
C LEU A 6 -14.31 0.86 -2.45
N ILE A 7 -15.13 -0.12 -2.07
CA ILE A 7 -16.02 -0.81 -3.00
C ILE A 7 -17.02 0.18 -3.62
N GLU A 8 -17.64 1.05 -2.82
CA GLU A 8 -18.58 2.07 -3.34
C GLU A 8 -17.90 3.09 -4.27
N ALA A 9 -16.61 3.38 -4.06
CA ALA A 9 -15.84 4.22 -4.97
C ALA A 9 -15.50 3.47 -6.28
N LEU A 10 -15.03 2.23 -6.17
CA LEU A 10 -14.65 1.39 -7.32
C LEU A 10 -15.86 0.97 -8.16
N SER A 11 -17.01 0.73 -7.54
CA SER A 11 -18.25 0.29 -8.21
C SER A 11 -18.85 1.35 -9.14
N LYS A 12 -18.29 2.57 -9.15
CA LYS A 12 -18.69 3.64 -10.07
C LYS A 12 -17.99 3.53 -11.43
N PHE A 13 -16.95 2.72 -11.53
CA PHE A 13 -16.21 2.46 -12.76
C PHE A 13 -16.72 1.17 -13.41
N ASP A 14 -16.38 0.97 -14.68
CA ASP A 14 -16.64 -0.30 -15.35
C ASP A 14 -15.91 -1.41 -14.56
N SER A 15 -16.62 -2.51 -14.28
CA SER A 15 -16.09 -3.63 -13.52
C SER A 15 -14.88 -4.30 -14.18
N ASP A 16 -14.72 -4.15 -15.50
CA ASP A 16 -13.57 -4.67 -16.24
C ASP A 16 -12.40 -3.67 -16.30
N THR A 17 -12.51 -2.52 -15.63
CA THR A 17 -11.42 -1.53 -15.54
C THR A 17 -10.27 -2.08 -14.69
N PRO A 18 -9.03 -2.13 -15.21
CA PRO A 18 -7.87 -2.57 -14.44
C PRO A 18 -7.58 -1.67 -13.24
N VAL A 19 -7.26 -2.29 -12.10
CA VAL A 19 -6.79 -1.60 -10.90
C VAL A 19 -5.27 -1.73 -10.83
N VAL A 20 -4.58 -0.58 -10.70
CA VAL A 20 -3.12 -0.49 -10.68
C VAL A 20 -2.63 0.31 -9.48
N VAL A 21 -1.38 0.10 -9.07
CA VAL A 21 -0.67 0.91 -8.07
C VAL A 21 0.55 1.59 -8.70
N GLY A 22 0.94 2.74 -8.18
CA GLY A 22 2.11 3.48 -8.68
C GLY A 22 3.42 2.73 -8.42
N GLY A 23 4.32 2.73 -9.40
CA GLY A 23 5.70 2.28 -9.21
C GLY A 23 6.55 3.29 -8.42
N TYR A 24 7.69 2.84 -7.88
CA TYR A 24 8.58 3.66 -7.06
C TYR A 24 9.12 4.91 -7.79
N GLU A 25 9.61 4.75 -9.03
CA GLU A 25 10.14 5.85 -9.85
C GLU A 25 9.16 6.31 -10.95
N GLY A 26 7.87 6.05 -10.75
CA GLY A 26 6.82 6.31 -11.74
C GLY A 26 6.36 5.04 -12.47
N GLY A 27 5.53 5.23 -13.50
CA GLY A 27 4.79 4.13 -14.11
C GLY A 27 3.75 3.52 -13.18
N TYR A 28 3.16 2.41 -13.61
CA TYR A 28 2.10 1.71 -12.89
C TYR A 28 2.32 0.20 -12.98
N ASN A 29 2.07 -0.49 -11.87
CA ASN A 29 2.05 -1.95 -11.79
C ASN A 29 0.61 -2.43 -11.60
N ASP A 30 0.29 -3.59 -12.16
CA ASP A 30 -0.95 -4.28 -11.83
C ASP A 30 -1.00 -4.61 -10.34
N VAL A 31 -2.19 -4.56 -9.74
CA VAL A 31 -2.38 -5.05 -8.38
C VAL A 31 -2.28 -6.57 -8.40
N THR A 32 -1.20 -7.09 -7.85
CA THR A 32 -0.91 -8.53 -7.76
C THR A 32 -0.92 -9.05 -6.33
N ILE A 33 -0.97 -8.15 -5.33
CA ILE A 33 -0.99 -8.49 -3.91
C ILE A 33 -2.14 -7.76 -3.22
N VAL A 34 -2.99 -8.52 -2.53
CA VAL A 34 -4.04 -8.01 -1.64
C VAL A 34 -3.96 -8.77 -0.34
N LYS A 35 -3.60 -8.09 0.76
CA LYS A 35 -3.50 -8.73 2.09
C LYS A 35 -3.85 -7.75 3.20
N ALA A 36 -4.25 -8.31 4.35
CA ALA A 36 -4.36 -7.55 5.59
C ALA A 36 -2.96 -7.26 6.15
N GLU A 37 -2.78 -6.06 6.69
CA GLU A 37 -1.54 -5.58 7.29
C GLU A 37 -1.82 -4.80 8.57
N SER A 38 -0.91 -4.90 9.55
CA SER A 38 -0.97 -4.11 10.78
C SER A 38 0.09 -3.02 10.77
N ILE A 39 -0.33 -1.75 10.74
CA ILE A 39 0.59 -0.59 10.63
C ILE A 39 0.20 0.56 11.57
N GLN A 40 1.11 1.49 11.80
CA GLN A 40 0.83 2.77 12.47
C GLN A 40 0.59 3.87 11.42
N LEU A 41 -0.46 4.69 11.64
CA LEU A 41 -0.82 5.75 10.70
C LEU A 41 -0.04 7.05 10.99
N ASN A 42 0.46 7.73 9.95
CA ASN A 42 1.01 9.10 10.02
C ASN A 42 2.30 9.20 10.86
N VAL A 43 3.15 8.18 10.79
CA VAL A 43 4.41 8.09 11.58
C VAL A 43 5.63 8.61 10.83
N ASN A 44 5.59 8.62 9.50
CA ASN A 44 6.70 9.06 8.67
C ASN A 44 6.59 10.55 8.36
N LYS A 45 7.72 11.26 8.35
CA LYS A 45 7.81 12.68 7.97
C LYS A 45 8.47 12.86 6.59
N GLN A 46 9.33 11.93 6.16
CA GLN A 46 9.89 11.96 4.81
C GLN A 46 8.88 11.45 3.78
N HIS A 47 8.72 12.23 2.71
CA HIS A 47 7.77 11.96 1.63
C HIS A 47 7.97 10.60 0.94
N TYR A 48 9.22 10.14 0.80
CA TYR A 48 9.55 8.91 0.07
C TYR A 48 9.21 7.62 0.82
N TYR A 49 8.85 7.69 2.11
CA TYR A 49 8.33 6.55 2.86
C TYR A 49 6.80 6.43 2.80
N GLY A 50 6.09 7.41 2.21
CA GLY A 50 4.66 7.57 2.41
C GLY A 50 4.33 7.95 3.87
N ALA A 51 3.05 8.21 4.18
CA ALA A 51 2.67 8.73 5.50
C ALA A 51 2.62 7.67 6.63
N HIS A 52 2.41 6.40 6.30
CA HIS A 52 2.16 5.32 7.27
C HIS A 52 3.31 4.29 7.25
N GLY A 53 3.50 3.55 8.34
CA GLY A 53 4.58 2.57 8.44
C GLY A 53 4.40 1.62 9.62
N ARG A 54 5.15 0.51 9.62
CA ARG A 54 5.26 -0.37 10.80
C ARG A 54 6.16 0.24 11.89
N THR A 55 7.01 1.16 11.48
CA THR A 55 7.97 1.93 12.28
C THR A 55 8.08 3.33 11.70
N ASP A 56 8.68 4.25 12.44
CA ASP A 56 9.08 5.56 11.93
C ASP A 56 10.45 5.52 11.21
N GLU A 57 10.99 6.71 10.92
CA GLU A 57 12.30 6.93 10.30
C GLU A 57 13.49 6.44 11.13
N GLN A 58 13.28 6.13 12.41
CA GLN A 58 14.28 5.55 13.30
C GLN A 58 14.16 4.02 13.38
N TYR A 59 13.27 3.41 12.58
CA TYR A 59 12.99 1.97 12.57
C TYR A 59 12.38 1.46 13.89
N GLU A 60 11.73 2.34 14.64
CA GLU A 60 11.03 1.98 15.88
C GLU A 60 9.52 2.24 15.78
N PRO A 61 8.67 1.44 16.45
CA PRO A 61 7.26 1.76 16.58
C PRO A 61 7.07 3.06 17.39
N VAL A 62 6.20 3.94 16.94
CA VAL A 62 5.89 5.20 17.65
C VAL A 62 5.03 4.88 18.88
N PRO A 63 5.51 5.07 20.12
CA PRO A 63 4.86 4.47 21.31
C PRO A 63 3.42 4.92 21.58
N SER A 64 3.01 6.09 21.09
CA SER A 64 1.68 6.67 21.30
C SER A 64 0.71 6.45 20.13
N VAL A 65 1.14 5.79 19.05
CA VAL A 65 0.30 5.53 17.88
C VAL A 65 -0.08 4.05 17.87
N PRO A 66 -1.38 3.69 17.86
CA PRO A 66 -1.77 2.29 17.82
C PRO A 66 -1.52 1.67 16.44
N PHE A 67 -1.32 0.35 16.41
CA PHE A 67 -1.42 -0.42 15.18
C PHE A 67 -2.88 -0.53 14.75
N VAL A 68 -3.12 -0.43 13.45
CA VAL A 68 -4.43 -0.60 12.81
C VAL A 68 -4.33 -1.61 11.68
N GLU A 69 -5.34 -2.47 11.58
CA GLU A 69 -5.49 -3.39 10.44
C GLU A 69 -5.93 -2.61 9.19
N VAL A 70 -5.22 -2.81 8.09
CA VAL A 70 -5.47 -2.19 6.78
C VAL A 70 -5.48 -3.25 5.68
N VAL A 71 -6.07 -2.92 4.53
CA VAL A 71 -5.91 -3.70 3.31
C VAL A 71 -4.81 -3.07 2.47
N TYR A 72 -3.70 -3.78 2.30
CA TYR A 72 -2.60 -3.40 1.43
C TYR A 72 -2.88 -3.88 0.00
N LEU A 73 -2.84 -2.94 -0.95
CA LEU A 73 -2.80 -3.22 -2.39
C LEU A 73 -1.37 -3.00 -2.87
N GLY A 74 -0.70 -4.08 -3.26
CA GLY A 74 0.66 -4.07 -3.79
C GLY A 74 0.69 -4.43 -5.27
N GLY A 75 1.73 -4.01 -5.94
CA GLY A 75 1.99 -4.32 -7.34
C GLY A 75 3.41 -4.81 -7.53
N PHE A 76 3.61 -5.59 -8.57
CA PHE A 76 4.88 -6.21 -8.94
C PHE A 76 5.21 -5.77 -10.37
N ASN A 77 6.45 -5.35 -10.63
CA ASN A 77 6.91 -5.09 -11.99
C ASN A 77 7.52 -6.39 -12.56
N PRO A 78 6.78 -7.18 -13.35
CA PRO A 78 7.28 -8.47 -13.85
C PRO A 78 8.44 -8.36 -14.84
N VAL A 79 8.74 -7.15 -15.32
CA VAL A 79 9.83 -6.90 -16.27
C VAL A 79 11.15 -6.62 -15.55
N ALA A 80 11.11 -6.00 -14.36
CA ALA A 80 12.29 -5.50 -13.68
C ALA A 80 12.50 -6.06 -12.27
N ASP A 81 11.42 -6.44 -11.57
CA ASP A 81 11.52 -6.99 -10.22
C ASP A 81 11.81 -8.48 -10.30
N GLU A 82 12.80 -8.95 -9.53
CA GLU A 82 12.95 -10.38 -9.31
C GLU A 82 11.78 -10.89 -8.45
N SER A 83 11.34 -12.13 -8.69
CA SER A 83 10.10 -12.66 -8.10
C SER A 83 10.08 -12.66 -6.55
N TYR A 84 11.25 -12.65 -5.89
CA TYR A 84 11.37 -12.57 -4.43
C TYR A 84 11.51 -11.13 -3.89
N LEU A 85 11.70 -10.14 -4.76
CA LEU A 85 11.78 -8.71 -4.39
C LEU A 85 10.40 -8.04 -4.33
N SER A 86 9.34 -8.75 -4.73
CA SER A 86 7.97 -8.30 -4.46
C SER A 86 7.81 -8.13 -2.96
N TYR A 87 7.68 -6.88 -2.51
CA TYR A 87 7.58 -6.48 -1.11
C TYR A 87 6.53 -7.36 -0.38
N ARG A 88 7.05 -8.36 0.33
CA ARG A 88 6.31 -9.35 1.11
C ARG A 88 5.71 -8.76 2.37
#